data_AF-A0A563VUN4-F1
#
_entry.id   AF-A0A563VUN4-F1
#
_cell.length_a   1.000
_cell.length_b   1.000
_cell.length_c   1.000
_cell.angle_alpha   90.00
_cell.angle_beta   90.00
_cell.angle_gamma   90.00
#
_symmetry.space_group_name_H-M   'P 1'
#
loop_
_entity.id
_entity.type
_entity.pdbx_description
1 polymer ?
#
loop_
_entity_poly.entity_id
_entity_poly.type
_entity_poly.pdbx_seq_one_letter_code
_entity_poly.pdbx_strand_id
1 'polypeptide(L)' 'MSLENYNFDGFVINLYVDEQGDWLAHFQEIPTISAFGDTPQEALEELKIAWELVKEDYQENNREIPLASRRPKILN' A
#
# COMPACT_ATOMS: atom_id res chain seq x y z
N MET A 1 -8.50 -4.93 18.20
CA MET A 1 -8.58 -5.44 16.82
C MET A 1 -7.21 -5.23 16.21
N SER A 2 -6.54 -6.30 15.83
CA SER A 2 -5.12 -6.30 15.44
C SER A 2 -4.99 -5.95 13.97
N LEU A 3 -4.10 -5.02 13.66
CA LEU A 3 -3.55 -4.84 12.31
C LEU A 3 -3.06 -6.20 11.83
N GLU A 4 -3.80 -6.83 10.93
CA GLU A 4 -3.43 -8.12 10.36
C GLU A 4 -2.08 -8.02 9.64
N ASN A 5 -1.43 -9.16 9.42
CA ASN A 5 -0.12 -9.20 8.77
C ASN A 5 -0.31 -9.02 7.25
N TYR A 6 -0.58 -7.80 6.79
CA TYR A 6 -0.69 -7.48 5.38
C TYR A 6 0.63 -7.75 4.67
N ASN A 7 0.58 -8.53 3.58
CA ASN A 7 1.70 -8.67 2.67
C ASN A 7 1.53 -7.70 1.49
N PHE A 8 2.19 -6.55 1.58
CA PHE A 8 2.29 -5.58 0.49
C PHE A 8 3.59 -5.75 -0.29
N ASP A 9 4.05 -6.98 -0.52
CA ASP A 9 5.21 -7.31 -1.37
C ASP A 9 6.50 -6.53 -1.03
N GLY A 10 6.64 -6.15 0.24
CA GLY A 10 7.78 -5.40 0.77
C GLY A 10 7.70 -3.88 0.63
N PHE A 11 6.62 -3.33 0.09
CA PHE A 11 6.41 -1.88 0.00
C PHE A 11 6.26 -1.25 1.38
N VAL A 12 6.73 -0.02 1.53
CA VAL A 12 6.52 0.76 2.75
C VAL A 12 5.17 1.44 2.65
N ILE A 13 4.34 1.27 3.69
CA ILE A 13 3.05 1.96 3.79
C ILE A 13 3.21 3.23 4.61
N ASN A 14 2.78 4.35 4.04
CA ASN A 14 2.52 5.55 4.82
C ASN A 14 1.03 5.64 5.11
N LEU A 15 0.71 6.06 6.34
CA LEU A 15 -0.65 6.21 6.83
C LEU A 15 -0.80 7.61 7.42
N TYR A 16 -1.77 8.37 6.91
CA TYR A 16 -2.08 9.72 7.33
C TYR A 16 -3.54 9.83 7.74
N VAL A 17 -3.84 10.78 8.62
CA VAL A 17 -5.20 11.20 8.93
C VAL A 17 -5.37 12.64 8.48
N ASP A 18 -6.47 12.95 7.81
CA ASP A 18 -6.77 14.30 7.34
C ASP A 18 -7.45 15.16 8.44
N GLU A 19 -7.81 16.40 8.10
CA GLU A 19 -8.47 17.33 9.03
C GLU A 19 -9.91 16.92 9.39
N GLN A 20 -10.53 16.04 8.61
CA GLN A 20 -11.90 15.53 8.80
C GLN A 20 -11.90 14.21 9.58
N GLY A 21 -10.74 13.58 9.75
CA GLY A 21 -10.57 12.31 10.45
C GLY A 21 -10.47 11.10 9.54
N ASP A 22 -10.48 11.29 8.22
CA ASP A 22 -10.36 10.23 7.24
C ASP A 22 -8.92 9.75 7.13
N TRP A 23 -8.73 8.44 7.03
CA TRP A 23 -7.42 7.82 6.91
C TRP A 23 -7.05 7.61 5.45
N LEU A 24 -5.82 8.00 5.10
CA LEU A 24 -5.21 7.76 3.79
C LEU A 24 -4.03 6.81 3.95
N ALA A 25 -4.08 5.67 3.27
CA ALA A 25 -2.98 4.72 3.14
C ALA A 25 -2.42 4.77 1.72
N HIS A 26 -1.08 4.77 1.56
CA HIS A 26 -0.46 4.67 0.23
C HIS A 26 0.93 4.02 0.30
N PHE A 27 1.40 3.48 -0.84
CA PHE A 27 2.79 3.02 -0.97
C PHE A 27 3.75 4.22 -1.03
N GLN A 28 4.79 4.22 -0.20
CA GLN A 28 5.80 5.29 -0.22
C GLN A 28 6.49 5.38 -1.59
N GLU A 29 6.80 4.23 -2.19
CA GLU A 29 7.48 4.13 -3.47
C GLU A 29 6.57 4.44 -4.66
N ILE A 30 5.25 4.26 -4.51
CA ILE A 30 4.26 4.48 -5.57
C ILE A 30 3.02 5.18 -4.98
N PRO A 31 3.10 6.50 -4.67
CA PRO A 31 2.02 7.21 -3.97
C PRO A 31 0.70 7.28 -4.73
N THR A 32 0.71 7.00 -6.04
CA THR A 32 -0.51 6.92 -6.86
C THR A 32 -1.38 5.71 -6.53
N ILE A 33 -0.82 4.69 -5.87
CA ILE A 33 -1.60 3.58 -5.33
C ILE A 33 -1.91 3.91 -3.87
N SER A 34 -3.18 4.26 -3.65
CA SER A 34 -3.65 4.76 -2.37
C SER A 34 -5.10 4.36 -2.14
N ALA A 35 -5.52 4.42 -0.89
CA ALA A 35 -6.90 4.17 -0.50
C ALA A 35 -7.26 4.97 0.75
N PHE A 36 -8.55 5.25 0.89
CA PHE A 36 -9.12 5.93 2.05
C PHE A 36 -9.94 4.97 2.92
N GLY A 37 -10.13 5.31 4.18
CA GLY A 37 -11.07 4.65 5.07
C GLY A 37 -11.39 5.51 6.30
N ASP A 38 -12.51 5.23 6.97
CA ASP A 38 -12.90 5.97 8.19
C ASP A 38 -11.99 5.57 9.37
N THR A 39 -11.29 4.44 9.25
CA THR A 39 -10.33 3.93 10.22
C THR A 39 -8.99 3.56 9.57
N PRO A 40 -7.88 3.47 10.36
CA PRO A 40 -6.60 2.95 9.87
C PRO A 40 -6.72 1.59 9.19
N GLN A 41 -7.57 0.72 9.75
CA GLN A 41 -7.75 -0.65 9.31
C GLN A 41 -8.46 -0.68 7.95
N GLU A 42 -9.55 0.07 7.81
CA GLU A 42 -10.28 0.17 6.53
C GLU A 42 -9.38 0.72 5.42
N ALA A 43 -8.59 1.76 5.70
CA ALA A 43 -7.66 2.30 4.70
C ALA A 43 -6.62 1.25 4.24
N LEU A 44 -6.17 0.37 5.12
CA LEU A 44 -5.25 -0.73 4.78
C LEU A 44 -5.94 -1.88 4.03
N GLU A 45 -7.19 -2.20 4.36
CA GLU A 45 -8.02 -3.18 3.64
C GLU A 45 -8.27 -2.72 2.20
N GLU A 46 -8.67 -1.46 2.04
CA GLU A 46 -8.89 -0.86 0.72
C GLU A 46 -7.57 -0.73 -0.07
N LEU A 47 -6.45 -0.41 0.59
CA LEU A 47 -5.14 -0.38 -0.08
C LEU A 47 -4.74 -1.78 -0.60
N LYS A 48 -5.07 -2.84 0.15
CA LYS A 48 -4.84 -4.22 -0.29
C LYS A 48 -5.66 -4.54 -1.53
N ILE A 49 -6.94 -4.16 -1.55
CA ILE A 49 -7.82 -4.33 -2.72
C ILE A 49 -7.25 -3.58 -3.92
N ALA A 50 -6.89 -2.30 -3.74
CA ALA A 50 -6.28 -1.49 -4.78
C ALA A 50 -5.00 -2.13 -5.34
N TRP A 51 -4.17 -2.72 -4.48
CA TRP A 51 -2.94 -3.39 -4.92
C TRP A 51 -3.20 -4.67 -5.71
N GLU A 52 -4.15 -5.51 -5.31
CA GLU A 52 -4.53 -6.69 -6.08
C GLU A 52 -5.06 -6.30 -7.47
N LEU A 53 -5.92 -5.28 -7.55
CA LEU A 53 -6.44 -4.76 -8.82
C LEU A 53 -5.33 -4.23 -9.74
N VAL A 54 -4.34 -3.53 -9.18
CA VAL A 54 -3.17 -3.07 -9.95
C VAL A 54 -2.37 -4.27 -10.46
N LYS A 55 -2.14 -5.30 -9.64
CA LYS A 55 -1.42 -6.50 -10.09
C LYS A 55 -2.18 -7.23 -11.21
N GLU A 56 -3.50 -7.31 -11.13
CA GLU A 56 -4.35 -7.86 -12.19
C GLU A 56 -4.18 -7.08 -13.50
N ASP A 57 -4.28 -5.74 -13.49
CA ASP A 57 -4.06 -4.91 -14.69
C ASP A 57 -2.67 -5.14 -15.31
N TYR A 58 -1.62 -5.23 -14.46
CA TYR A 58 -0.27 -5.49 -14.95
C TYR A 58 -0.17 -6.85 -15.64
N GLN A 59 -0.76 -7.89 -15.05
CA GLN A 59 -0.78 -9.23 -15.63
C GLN A 59 -1.54 -9.27 -16.96
N GLU A 60 -2.73 -8.66 -17.03
CA GLU A 60 -3.54 -8.59 -18.26
C GLU A 60 -2.81 -7.87 -19.39
N ASN A 61 -1.99 -6.87 -19.06
CA ASN A 61 -1.22 -6.09 -20.03
C ASN A 61 0.20 -6.64 -20.27
N ASN A 62 0.56 -7.82 -19.76
CA ASN A 62 1.91 -8.42 -19.83
C ASN A 62 3.02 -7.47 -19.33
N ARG A 63 2.74 -6.70 -18.27
CA ARG A 63 3.67 -5.81 -17.59
C ARG A 63 4.24 -6.48 -16.36
N GLU A 64 5.49 -6.16 -16.03
CA GLU A 64 6.15 -6.67 -14.82
C GLU A 64 5.62 -5.95 -13.57
N ILE A 65 5.20 -6.72 -12.57
CA ILE A 65 4.72 -6.18 -11.30
C ILE A 65 5.89 -5.49 -10.57
N PRO A 66 5.74 -4.24 -10.11
CA PRO A 66 6.80 -3.52 -9.42
C PRO A 66 7.25 -4.24 -8.15
N LEU A 67 8.56 -4.27 -7.92
CA LEU A 67 9.15 -4.76 -6.68
C LEU A 67 9.50 -3.57 -5.78
N ALA A 68 9.22 -3.71 -4.49
CA ALA A 68 9.60 -2.71 -3.51
C ALA A 68 11.12 -2.48 -3.52
N SER A 69 11.54 -1.22 -3.47
CA SER A 69 12.96 -0.88 -3.38
C SER A 69 13.49 -1.42 -2.06
N ARG A 70 14.37 -2.43 -2.11
CA ARG A 70 15.05 -2.93 -0.90
C ARG A 70 15.67 -1.73 -0.20
N ARG A 71 15.24 -1.46 1.05
CA ARG A 71 15.96 -0.53 1.92
C ARG A 71 17.46 -0.90 1.85
N PRO A 72 18.38 0.02 1.53
CA PRO A 72 19.78 -0.29 1.72
C PRO A 72 19.95 -0.68 3.18
N LYS A 73 20.43 -1.91 3.43
CA LYS A 73 20.96 -2.24 4.75
C LYS A 73 22.01 -1.18 5.03
N ILE A 74 21.79 -0.35 6.05
CA ILE A 74 22.88 0.44 6.61
C ILE A 74 23.91 -0.60 7.06
N LEU A 75 25.02 -0.69 6.33
CA LEU A 75 26.18 -1.46 6.73
C LEU A 75 26.78 -0.73 7.93
N ASN A 76 26.56 -1.29 9.12
CA ASN A 76 27.27 -0.90 10.33
C ASN A 76 28.68 -1.50 10.32
#